data_AF-A0A2V2VJA5-F1
#
_entry.id   AF-A0A2V2VJA5-F1
#
_cell.length_a   1.000
_cell.length_b   1.000
_cell.length_c   1.000
_cell.angle_alpha   90.00
_cell.angle_beta   90.00
_cell.angle_gamma   90.00
#
_symmetry.space_group_name_H-M   'P 1'
#
loop_
_entity.id
_entity.type
_entity.pdbx_description
1 polymer ?
#
loop_
_entity_poly.entity_id
_entity_poly.type
_entity_poly.pdbx_seq_one_letter_code
_entity_poly.pdbx_strand_id
1 'polypeptide(L)'
;MSLVSNMYQTSLMQFDDIFDGSIQRSEHHPVASKRIQCIIEYLTMAVFKYIIRMLFSKHKVLFVLLMACKIQMKAGQLDSTAFDVFLKGGGAMQVDRSKPFLWIKEKLWANVLALSENVPRSFKQLPDLIMRNEQAWRQFIDSDAIENLPVPDINEKLDSFDRLLIVRALRETARCLPPTNTSLGHLEKSLQSRSILTFMTSWRKQLA
;
A
#
# COMPACT_ATOMS: atom_id res chain seq x y z
N MET A 1 -9.66 -4.65 12.43
CA MET A 1 -9.91 -3.24 12.78
C MET A 1 -10.39 -3.05 14.21
N SER A 2 -11.00 -4.05 14.84
CA SER A 2 -11.36 -4.03 16.28
C SER A 2 -10.18 -3.72 17.22
N LEU A 3 -8.97 -4.18 16.90
CA LEU A 3 -7.75 -3.86 17.67
C LEU A 3 -7.33 -2.37 17.58
N VAL A 4 -7.81 -1.62 16.59
CA VAL A 4 -7.50 -0.18 16.45
C VAL A 4 -8.42 0.65 17.35
N SER A 5 -9.68 0.24 17.49
CA SER A 5 -10.65 0.84 18.39
C SER A 5 -11.79 -0.12 18.66
N ASN A 6 -12.27 -0.15 19.92
CA ASN A 6 -13.44 -0.91 20.33
C ASN A 6 -14.72 -0.52 19.55
N MET A 7 -14.76 0.66 18.92
CA MET A 7 -15.88 1.10 18.10
C MET A 7 -16.00 0.37 16.75
N TYR A 8 -14.94 -0.34 16.31
CA TYR A 8 -14.90 -1.01 15.00
C TYR A 8 -15.23 -2.50 15.09
N GLN A 9 -16.09 -2.86 16.02
CA GLN A 9 -16.55 -4.22 16.21
C GLN A 9 -17.77 -4.47 15.32
N THR A 10 -17.69 -5.50 14.49
CA THR A 10 -18.78 -5.97 13.64
C THR A 10 -19.13 -7.40 14.04
N SER A 11 -20.42 -7.76 14.02
CA SER A 11 -20.82 -9.15 14.26
C SER A 11 -20.75 -9.97 12.98
N LEU A 12 -20.62 -11.29 13.13
CA LEU A 12 -20.67 -12.20 11.98
C LEU A 12 -22.07 -12.20 11.34
N MET A 13 -23.14 -12.14 12.14
CA MET A 13 -24.51 -12.06 11.64
C MET A 13 -24.74 -10.88 10.69
N GLN A 14 -24.18 -9.70 11.01
CA GLN A 14 -24.24 -8.54 10.12
C GLN A 14 -23.52 -8.77 8.79
N PHE A 15 -22.43 -9.54 8.81
CA PHE A 15 -21.71 -9.89 7.60
C PHE A 15 -22.51 -10.90 6.75
N ASP A 16 -23.17 -11.87 7.39
CA ASP A 16 -24.00 -12.87 6.69
C ASP A 16 -25.17 -12.20 5.95
N ASP A 17 -25.83 -11.21 6.56
CA ASP A 17 -26.88 -10.43 5.88
C ASP A 17 -26.36 -9.71 4.63
N ILE A 18 -25.14 -9.16 4.70
CA ILE A 18 -24.48 -8.51 3.55
C ILE A 18 -24.09 -9.55 2.51
N PHE A 19 -23.65 -10.74 2.94
CA PHE A 19 -23.27 -11.84 2.08
C PHE A 19 -24.45 -12.36 1.26
N ASP A 20 -25.56 -12.71 1.92
CA ASP A 20 -26.79 -13.15 1.27
C ASP A 20 -27.36 -12.08 0.35
N GLY A 21 -27.36 -10.83 0.85
CA GLY A 21 -27.76 -9.67 0.06
C GLY A 21 -26.85 -9.42 -1.16
N SER A 22 -25.61 -9.90 -1.14
CA SER A 22 -24.67 -9.79 -2.28
C SER A 22 -24.94 -10.87 -3.33
N ILE A 23 -25.26 -12.10 -2.92
CA ILE A 23 -25.64 -13.18 -3.84
C ILE A 23 -26.90 -12.80 -4.63
N GLN A 24 -27.90 -12.22 -3.97
CA GLN A 24 -29.17 -11.84 -4.58
C GLN A 24 -29.07 -10.62 -5.50
N ARG A 25 -28.19 -9.65 -5.19
CA ARG A 25 -28.08 -8.37 -5.92
C ARG A 25 -26.96 -8.32 -6.96
N SER A 26 -26.04 -9.29 -6.94
CA SER A 26 -24.97 -9.39 -7.92
C SER A 26 -25.50 -9.64 -9.34
N GLU A 27 -24.72 -9.28 -10.35
CA GLU A 27 -25.05 -9.55 -11.74
C GLU A 27 -25.13 -11.06 -11.99
N HIS A 28 -26.25 -11.49 -12.58
CA HIS A 28 -26.46 -12.89 -12.92
C HIS A 28 -25.72 -13.22 -14.22
N HIS A 29 -24.90 -14.27 -14.17
CA HIS A 29 -24.20 -14.79 -15.34
C HIS A 29 -24.53 -16.27 -15.55
N PRO A 30 -24.78 -16.74 -16.79
CA PRO A 30 -25.14 -18.13 -17.07
C PRO A 30 -24.01 -19.13 -16.77
N VAL A 31 -22.77 -18.72 -17.00
CA VAL A 31 -21.58 -19.51 -16.62
C VAL A 31 -21.30 -19.35 -15.12
N ALA A 32 -21.30 -20.47 -14.39
CA ALA A 32 -21.09 -20.52 -12.94
C ALA A 32 -19.79 -19.83 -12.49
N SER A 33 -18.67 -20.09 -13.15
CA SER A 33 -17.37 -19.50 -12.80
C SER A 33 -17.37 -17.96 -12.89
N LYS A 34 -18.00 -17.41 -13.93
CA LYS A 34 -18.14 -15.97 -14.12
C LYS A 34 -19.12 -15.36 -13.12
N ARG A 35 -20.20 -16.08 -12.78
CA ARG A 35 -21.14 -15.66 -11.73
C ARG A 35 -20.45 -15.54 -10.37
N ILE A 36 -19.59 -16.49 -10.02
CA ILE A 36 -18.80 -16.44 -8.78
C ILE A 36 -17.92 -15.18 -8.74
N GLN A 37 -17.26 -14.83 -9.85
CA GLN A 37 -16.48 -13.59 -9.94
C GLN A 37 -17.34 -12.34 -9.73
N CYS A 38 -18.49 -12.25 -10.39
CA CYS A 38 -19.44 -11.14 -10.22
C CYS A 38 -19.91 -11.01 -8.76
N ILE A 39 -20.20 -12.13 -8.08
CA ILE A 39 -20.58 -12.14 -6.66
C ILE A 39 -19.42 -11.63 -5.80
N ILE A 40 -18.20 -12.12 -6.02
CA ILE A 40 -17.02 -11.70 -5.25
C ILE A 40 -16.78 -10.20 -5.42
N GLU A 41 -16.85 -9.67 -6.64
CA GLU A 41 -16.67 -8.24 -6.92
C GLU A 41 -17.73 -7.39 -6.21
N TYR A 42 -19.01 -7.77 -6.33
CA TYR A 42 -20.11 -7.06 -5.68
C TYR A 42 -19.98 -7.10 -4.15
N LEU A 43 -19.72 -8.29 -3.59
CA LEU A 43 -19.54 -8.49 -2.15
C LEU A 43 -18.39 -7.64 -1.61
N THR A 44 -17.24 -7.66 -2.29
CA THR A 44 -16.06 -6.87 -1.91
C THR A 44 -16.39 -5.39 -1.84
N MET A 45 -17.13 -4.86 -2.83
CA MET A 45 -17.56 -3.48 -2.86
C MET A 45 -18.62 -3.16 -1.79
N ALA A 46 -19.57 -4.07 -1.55
CA ALA A 46 -20.62 -3.91 -0.54
C ALA A 46 -20.03 -3.84 0.87
N VAL A 47 -19.14 -4.77 1.21
CA VAL A 47 -18.43 -4.82 2.50
C VAL A 47 -17.53 -3.60 2.67
N PHE A 48 -16.80 -3.20 1.63
CA PHE A 48 -15.96 -1.99 1.65
C PHE A 48 -16.77 -0.73 1.98
N LYS A 49 -17.90 -0.53 1.29
CA LYS A 49 -18.81 0.61 1.54
C LYS A 49 -19.41 0.55 2.94
N TYR A 50 -19.74 -0.64 3.43
CA TYR A 50 -20.26 -0.82 4.78
C TYR A 50 -19.24 -0.38 5.84
N ILE A 51 -17.99 -0.85 5.74
CA ILE A 51 -16.94 -0.54 6.72
C ILE A 51 -16.53 0.94 6.67
N ILE A 52 -16.37 1.52 5.48
CA ILE A 52 -15.94 2.94 5.35
C ILE A 52 -16.96 3.92 5.94
N ARG A 53 -18.27 3.59 5.88
CA ARG A 53 -19.31 4.41 6.53
C ARG A 53 -19.20 4.42 8.04
N MET A 54 -18.75 3.31 8.63
CA MET A 54 -18.59 3.15 10.07
C MET A 54 -17.27 3.74 10.60
N LEU A 55 -16.27 3.90 9.73
CA LEU A 55 -14.91 4.30 10.13
C LEU A 55 -14.74 5.83 10.23
N PHE A 56 -13.99 6.28 11.24
CA PHE A 56 -13.61 7.69 11.36
C PHE A 56 -12.69 8.09 10.20
N SER A 57 -12.78 9.36 9.76
CA SER A 57 -12.01 9.87 8.61
C SER A 57 -10.49 9.60 8.75
N LYS A 58 -9.94 9.76 9.96
CA LYS A 58 -8.53 9.47 10.28
C LYS A 58 -8.09 8.03 9.99
N HIS A 59 -9.00 7.06 10.06
CA HIS A 59 -8.69 5.63 9.93
C HIS A 59 -9.06 5.06 8.55
N LYS A 60 -9.79 5.82 7.72
CA LYS A 60 -10.22 5.38 6.37
C LYS A 60 -9.04 5.02 5.48
N VAL A 61 -8.01 5.87 5.47
CA VAL A 61 -6.81 5.65 4.65
C VAL A 61 -6.09 4.37 5.07
N LEU A 62 -5.94 4.14 6.38
CA LEU A 62 -5.33 2.92 6.92
C LEU A 62 -6.11 1.67 6.50
N PHE A 63 -7.44 1.71 6.55
CA PHE A 63 -8.28 0.58 6.12
C PHE A 63 -8.14 0.29 4.63
N VAL A 64 -8.20 1.31 3.78
CA VAL A 64 -8.04 1.15 2.32
C VAL A 64 -6.68 0.52 2.00
N LEU A 65 -5.61 1.02 2.62
CA LEU A 65 -4.26 0.49 2.45
C LEU A 65 -4.16 -0.97 2.87
N LEU A 66 -4.64 -1.31 4.07
CA LEU A 66 -4.59 -2.68 4.58
C LEU A 66 -5.43 -3.65 3.74
N MET A 67 -6.59 -3.22 3.26
CA MET A 67 -7.43 -4.03 2.39
C MET A 67 -6.74 -4.31 1.05
N ALA A 68 -6.15 -3.28 0.42
CA ALA A 68 -5.40 -3.45 -0.82
C ALA A 68 -4.22 -4.42 -0.65
N CYS A 69 -3.40 -4.25 0.40
CA CYS A 69 -2.29 -5.16 0.68
C CYS A 69 -2.77 -6.59 0.90
N LYS A 70 -3.84 -6.80 1.69
CA LYS A 70 -4.37 -8.16 1.95
C LYS A 70 -4.87 -8.85 0.69
N ILE A 71 -5.47 -8.10 -0.25
CA ILE A 71 -5.89 -8.65 -1.55
C ILE A 71 -4.66 -9.05 -2.38
N GLN A 72 -3.65 -8.19 -2.48
CA GLN A 72 -2.43 -8.49 -3.24
C GLN A 72 -1.64 -9.67 -2.67
N MET A 73 -1.60 -9.82 -1.34
CA MET A 73 -1.02 -11.01 -0.68
C MET A 73 -1.75 -12.29 -1.07
N LYS A 74 -3.10 -12.25 -1.13
CA LYS A 74 -3.89 -13.42 -1.55
C LYS A 74 -3.76 -13.72 -3.04
N ALA A 75 -3.51 -12.70 -3.87
CA ALA A 75 -3.20 -12.87 -5.28
C ALA A 75 -1.76 -13.39 -5.54
N GLY A 76 -0.92 -13.53 -4.51
CA GLY A 76 0.48 -13.94 -4.65
C GLY A 76 1.39 -12.89 -5.29
N GLN A 77 0.91 -11.66 -5.46
CA GLN A 77 1.68 -10.54 -6.02
C GLN A 77 2.53 -9.84 -4.94
N LEU A 78 2.13 -9.96 -3.68
CA LEU A 78 2.80 -9.36 -2.53
C LEU A 78 3.41 -10.43 -1.64
N ASP A 79 4.71 -10.32 -1.37
CA ASP A 79 5.36 -11.17 -0.39
C ASP A 79 5.02 -10.73 1.05
N SER A 80 4.80 -11.71 1.94
CA SER A 80 4.49 -11.43 3.34
C SER A 80 5.67 -10.77 4.06
N THR A 81 6.88 -11.11 3.66
CA THR A 81 8.11 -10.54 4.21
C THR A 81 8.23 -9.06 3.85
N ALA A 82 7.95 -8.71 2.59
CA ALA A 82 7.92 -7.32 2.13
C ALA A 82 6.87 -6.48 2.88
N PHE A 83 5.70 -7.05 3.16
CA PHE A 83 4.67 -6.40 3.97
C PHE A 83 5.09 -6.18 5.43
N ASP A 84 5.77 -7.16 6.04
CA ASP A 84 6.31 -7.03 7.39
C ASP A 84 7.37 -5.93 7.49
N VAL A 85 8.23 -5.81 6.48
CA VAL A 85 9.24 -4.74 6.38
C VAL A 85 8.57 -3.38 6.22
N PHE A 86 7.50 -3.29 5.42
CA PHE A 86 6.71 -2.06 5.27
C PHE A 86 6.14 -1.56 6.62
N LEU A 87 5.65 -2.49 7.45
CA LEU A 87 5.06 -2.18 8.75
C LEU A 87 6.10 -1.85 9.82
N LYS A 88 7.10 -2.73 10.00
CA LYS A 88 8.08 -2.64 11.08
C LYS A 88 9.18 -1.60 10.78
N GLY A 89 9.47 -1.37 9.50
CA GLY A 89 10.68 -0.65 9.08
C GLY A 89 11.96 -1.40 9.47
N GLY A 90 13.13 -0.83 9.16
CA GLY A 90 14.43 -1.39 9.49
C GLY A 90 14.90 -1.15 10.92
N GLY A 91 14.01 -0.72 11.83
CA GLY A 91 14.37 -0.32 13.19
C GLY A 91 14.89 -1.44 14.10
N ALA A 92 14.79 -2.71 13.66
CA ALA A 92 15.23 -3.87 14.43
C ALA A 92 16.53 -4.51 13.91
N MET A 93 17.14 -3.99 12.83
CA MET A 93 18.34 -4.58 12.25
C MET A 93 19.61 -3.93 12.80
N GLN A 94 20.55 -4.78 13.25
CA GLN A 94 21.92 -4.38 13.56
C GLN A 94 22.57 -3.95 12.25
N VAL A 95 23.06 -2.71 12.21
CA VAL A 95 23.64 -2.10 11.02
C VAL A 95 25.07 -2.61 10.86
N ASP A 96 25.26 -3.64 10.04
CA ASP A 96 26.58 -4.22 9.76
C ASP A 96 27.40 -3.35 8.77
N ARG A 97 26.71 -2.52 7.96
CA ARG A 97 27.35 -1.59 7.02
C ARG A 97 27.31 -0.16 7.55
N SER A 98 28.49 0.43 7.74
CA SER A 98 28.64 1.83 8.12
C SER A 98 27.92 2.77 7.15
N LYS A 99 27.34 3.86 7.68
CA LYS A 99 26.68 4.88 6.85
C LYS A 99 27.67 5.46 5.83
N PRO A 100 27.30 5.57 4.54
CA PRO A 100 28.22 6.03 3.50
C PRO A 100 28.41 7.55 3.51
N PHE A 101 27.38 8.31 3.92
CA PHE A 101 27.39 9.77 3.89
C PHE A 101 26.88 10.39 5.20
N LEU A 102 27.41 11.57 5.54
CA LEU A 102 27.10 12.31 6.78
C LEU A 102 25.68 12.89 6.81
N TRP A 103 25.08 13.18 5.64
CA TRP A 103 23.73 13.74 5.55
C TRP A 103 22.61 12.68 5.71
N ILE A 104 22.95 11.39 5.59
CA ILE A 104 22.01 10.30 5.78
C ILE A 104 21.89 9.99 7.28
N LYS A 105 20.67 10.04 7.80
CA LYS A 105 20.37 9.63 9.18
C LYS A 105 20.55 8.11 9.33
N GLU A 106 21.06 7.68 10.48
CA GLU A 106 21.28 6.26 10.80
C GLU A 106 19.99 5.43 10.70
N LYS A 107 18.84 6.00 11.08
CA LYS A 107 17.53 5.37 10.93
C LYS A 107 17.13 5.12 9.47
N LEU A 108 17.41 6.07 8.58
CA LEU A 108 17.11 5.94 7.15
C LEU A 108 18.00 4.85 6.54
N TRP A 109 19.29 4.87 6.89
CA TRP A 109 20.24 3.86 6.44
C TRP A 109 19.87 2.45 6.90
N ALA A 110 19.46 2.29 8.17
CA ALA A 110 18.95 1.02 8.68
C ALA A 110 17.72 0.51 7.91
N ASN A 111 16.80 1.40 7.51
CA ASN A 111 15.65 1.03 6.68
C ASN A 111 16.06 0.55 5.28
N VAL A 112 17.04 1.21 4.66
CA VAL A 112 17.58 0.83 3.34
C VAL A 112 18.25 -0.54 3.39
N LEU A 113 19.05 -0.81 4.42
CA LEU A 113 19.67 -2.12 4.61
C LEU A 113 18.63 -3.22 4.87
N ALA A 114 17.61 -2.92 5.70
CA ALA A 114 16.52 -3.87 5.93
C ALA A 114 15.74 -4.18 4.66
N LEU A 115 15.51 -3.20 3.77
CA LEU A 115 14.92 -3.46 2.45
C LEU A 115 15.82 -4.36 1.59
N SER A 116 17.13 -4.10 1.59
CA SER A 116 18.09 -4.88 0.80
C SER A 116 18.16 -6.35 1.22
N GLU A 117 18.06 -6.64 2.53
CA GLU A 117 18.15 -8.00 3.05
C GLU A 117 16.83 -8.77 2.96
N ASN A 118 15.71 -8.12 3.29
CA ASN A 118 14.41 -8.79 3.36
C ASN A 118 13.69 -8.83 2.00
N VAL A 119 14.05 -7.97 1.05
CA VAL A 119 13.47 -7.92 -0.30
C VAL A 119 14.58 -7.90 -1.36
N PRO A 120 15.42 -8.95 -1.43
CA PRO A 120 16.60 -8.97 -2.30
C PRO A 120 16.24 -9.02 -3.78
N ARG A 121 15.02 -9.44 -4.14
CA ARG A 121 14.57 -9.51 -5.53
C ARG A 121 14.58 -8.14 -6.22
N SER A 122 14.13 -7.10 -5.52
CA SER A 122 14.00 -5.75 -6.09
C SER A 122 15.05 -4.77 -5.55
N PHE A 123 15.62 -5.02 -4.35
CA PHE A 123 16.40 -4.00 -3.63
C PHE A 123 17.80 -4.42 -3.16
N LYS A 124 18.32 -5.58 -3.60
CA LYS A 124 19.65 -6.05 -3.18
C LYS A 124 20.80 -5.08 -3.49
N GLN A 125 20.70 -4.35 -4.59
CA GLN A 125 21.74 -3.39 -5.02
C GLN A 125 21.47 -1.97 -4.51
N LEU A 126 20.36 -1.72 -3.81
CA LEU A 126 19.95 -0.39 -3.38
C LEU A 126 21.03 0.35 -2.55
N PRO A 127 21.72 -0.29 -1.58
CA PRO A 127 22.78 0.37 -0.82
C PRO A 127 23.96 0.79 -1.71
N ASP A 128 24.34 -0.07 -2.65
CA ASP A 128 25.49 0.16 -3.54
C ASP A 128 25.18 1.26 -4.58
N LEU A 129 23.93 1.33 -5.06
CA LEU A 129 23.46 2.41 -5.94
C LEU A 129 23.49 3.78 -5.25
N ILE A 130 23.08 3.84 -3.98
CA ILE A 130 23.16 5.07 -3.19
C ILE A 130 24.61 5.53 -3.02
N MET A 131 25.53 4.59 -2.78
CA MET A 131 26.96 4.90 -2.67
C MET A 131 27.57 5.39 -4.00
N ARG A 132 27.10 4.86 -5.13
CA ARG A 132 27.60 5.21 -6.46
C ARG A 132 27.17 6.61 -6.91
N ASN A 133 25.97 7.04 -6.57
CA ASN A 133 25.37 8.26 -7.12
C ASN A 133 24.77 9.18 -6.04
N GLU A 134 25.64 9.70 -5.17
CA GLU A 134 25.22 10.53 -4.03
C GLU A 134 24.33 11.72 -4.44
N GLN A 135 24.70 12.45 -5.50
CA GLN A 135 24.02 13.68 -5.91
C GLN A 135 22.57 13.43 -6.35
N ALA A 136 22.33 12.39 -7.16
CA ALA A 136 20.98 12.07 -7.62
C ALA A 136 20.10 11.58 -6.47
N TRP A 137 20.64 10.72 -5.60
CA TRP A 137 19.92 10.21 -4.42
C TRP A 137 19.63 11.30 -3.39
N ARG A 138 20.54 12.27 -3.21
CA ARG A 138 20.33 13.42 -2.34
C ARG A 138 19.22 14.32 -2.87
N GLN A 139 19.24 14.66 -4.16
CA GLN A 139 18.16 15.44 -4.79
C GLN A 139 16.83 14.71 -4.72
N PHE A 140 16.83 13.39 -4.88
CA PHE A 140 15.63 12.57 -4.77
C PHE A 140 15.05 12.57 -3.36
N ILE A 141 15.89 12.38 -2.33
CA ILE A 141 15.47 12.37 -0.92
C ILE A 141 15.04 13.76 -0.44
N ASP A 142 15.72 14.81 -0.87
CA ASP A 142 15.39 16.20 -0.52
C ASP A 142 14.13 16.72 -1.24
N SER A 143 13.63 15.99 -2.24
CA SER A 143 12.44 16.40 -2.98
C SER A 143 11.13 16.27 -2.16
N ASP A 144 10.24 17.25 -2.34
CA ASP A 144 8.94 17.24 -1.68
C ASP A 144 7.94 16.25 -2.29
N ALA A 145 8.21 15.70 -3.49
CA ALA A 145 7.31 14.80 -4.21
C ALA A 145 8.01 13.53 -4.74
N ILE A 146 8.71 12.82 -3.85
CA ILE A 146 9.41 11.55 -4.13
C ILE A 146 8.48 10.52 -4.81
N GLU A 147 7.20 10.53 -4.45
CA GLU A 147 6.15 9.67 -5.01
C GLU A 147 5.87 9.85 -6.49
N ASN A 148 6.26 10.99 -7.09
CA ASN A 148 6.06 11.28 -8.51
C ASN A 148 7.36 11.20 -9.31
N LEU A 149 8.52 11.22 -8.65
CA LEU A 149 9.82 11.19 -9.29
C LEU A 149 10.22 9.75 -9.69
N PRO A 150 10.90 9.58 -10.84
CA PRO A 150 11.52 8.30 -11.18
C PRO A 150 12.63 8.00 -10.17
N VAL A 151 12.73 6.74 -9.75
CA VAL A 151 13.77 6.31 -8.81
C VAL A 151 15.12 6.35 -9.53
N PRO A 152 16.14 7.07 -8.99
CA PRO A 152 17.46 7.13 -9.61
C PRO A 152 18.06 5.73 -9.77
N ASP A 153 18.73 5.48 -10.89
CA ASP A 153 19.48 4.26 -11.21
C ASP A 153 18.68 2.92 -11.23
N ILE A 154 17.37 2.94 -10.96
CA ILE A 154 16.50 1.76 -11.08
C ILE A 154 15.54 1.98 -12.26
N ASN A 155 15.96 1.49 -13.44
CA ASN A 155 15.18 1.58 -14.69
C ASN A 155 14.17 0.44 -14.88
N GLU A 156 14.12 -0.53 -13.96
CA GLU A 156 13.15 -1.61 -14.03
C GLU A 156 11.76 -1.10 -13.68
N LYS A 157 10.72 -1.70 -14.30
CA LYS A 157 9.32 -1.46 -13.94
C LYS A 157 9.07 -1.96 -12.52
N LEU A 158 9.41 -1.13 -11.53
CA LEU A 158 9.07 -1.35 -10.13
C LEU A 158 7.55 -1.50 -10.00
N ASP A 159 7.11 -2.51 -9.26
CA ASP A 159 5.71 -2.63 -8.93
C ASP A 159 5.25 -1.44 -8.06
N SER A 160 3.94 -1.17 -8.06
CA SER A 160 3.37 -0.06 -7.29
C SER A 160 3.68 -0.18 -5.79
N PHE A 161 3.77 -1.41 -5.27
CA PHE A 161 4.14 -1.66 -3.88
C PHE A 161 5.65 -1.48 -3.62
N ASP A 162 6.50 -1.89 -4.55
CA ASP A 162 7.95 -1.70 -4.48
C ASP A 162 8.31 -0.21 -4.39
N ARG A 163 7.60 0.63 -5.17
CA ARG A 163 7.73 2.09 -5.06
C ARG A 163 7.30 2.60 -3.68
N LEU A 164 6.21 2.06 -3.13
CA LEU A 164 5.73 2.43 -1.80
C LEU A 164 6.75 2.05 -0.70
N LEU A 165 7.42 0.90 -0.81
CA LEU A 165 8.49 0.46 0.09
C LEU A 165 9.67 1.44 0.09
N ILE A 166 10.13 1.87 -1.09
CA ILE A 166 11.22 2.85 -1.21
C ILE A 166 10.84 4.15 -0.53
N VAL A 167 9.66 4.71 -0.85
CA VAL A 167 9.20 5.96 -0.23
C VAL A 167 9.11 5.82 1.28
N ARG A 168 8.64 4.68 1.78
CA ARG A 168 8.52 4.38 3.21
C ARG A 168 9.87 4.27 3.93
N ALA A 169 10.90 3.75 3.26
CA ALA A 169 12.23 3.62 3.83
C ALA A 169 13.01 4.94 3.83
N LEU A 170 12.83 5.75 2.77
CA LEU A 170 13.54 7.01 2.58
C LEU A 170 12.91 8.19 3.33
N ARG A 171 11.59 8.19 3.57
CA ARG A 171 10.94 9.22 4.39
C ARG A 171 10.78 8.78 5.83
N GLU A 172 11.27 9.61 6.76
CA GLU A 172 10.85 9.54 8.15
C GLU A 172 9.34 9.84 8.24
N THR A 173 8.64 8.98 8.97
CA THR A 173 7.19 8.72 9.00
C THR A 173 6.26 9.95 9.13
N ALA A 174 6.77 11.15 9.41
CA ALA A 174 5.98 12.36 9.58
C ALA A 174 5.36 12.93 8.28
N ARG A 175 5.85 12.55 7.09
CA ARG A 175 5.38 13.08 5.79
C ARG A 175 5.04 12.00 4.76
N CYS A 176 4.68 10.80 5.21
CA CYS A 176 4.22 9.73 4.31
C CYS A 176 2.75 9.88 3.91
N LEU A 177 2.01 10.77 4.56
CA LEU A 177 0.65 11.16 4.17
C LEU A 177 0.66 12.66 3.88
N PRO A 178 0.19 13.12 2.70
CA PRO A 178 0.08 14.55 2.41
C PRO A 178 -0.81 15.22 3.47
N PRO A 179 -0.53 16.48 3.86
CA PRO A 179 -1.28 17.18 4.89
C PRO A 179 -2.78 17.12 4.61
N THR A 180 -3.50 16.66 5.60
CA THR A 180 -4.92 16.25 5.61
C THR A 180 -5.91 17.32 5.16
N ASN A 181 -5.50 18.56 4.85
CA ASN A 181 -6.46 19.63 4.56
C ASN A 181 -6.67 19.89 3.06
N THR A 182 -5.71 19.57 2.20
CA THR A 182 -5.86 19.64 0.73
C THR A 182 -6.09 18.25 0.12
N SER A 183 -5.52 17.22 0.72
CA SER A 183 -5.64 15.83 0.24
C SER A 183 -6.95 15.15 0.65
N LEU A 184 -7.59 15.48 1.78
CA LEU A 184 -8.92 14.93 2.12
C LEU A 184 -10.04 15.51 1.27
N GLY A 185 -9.99 16.77 0.85
CA GLY A 185 -10.98 17.31 -0.08
C GLY A 185 -10.86 16.69 -1.48
N HIS A 186 -9.62 16.41 -1.92
CA HIS A 186 -9.36 15.73 -3.18
C HIS A 186 -9.58 14.23 -3.09
N LEU A 187 -9.25 13.58 -1.96
CA LEU A 187 -9.53 12.17 -1.69
C LEU A 187 -11.01 11.94 -1.43
N GLU A 188 -11.75 12.73 -0.66
CA GLU A 188 -13.21 12.57 -0.52
C GLU A 188 -13.94 12.81 -1.84
N LYS A 189 -13.51 13.80 -2.65
CA LYS A 189 -14.00 13.95 -4.02
C LYS A 189 -13.55 12.82 -4.94
N SER A 190 -12.37 12.21 -4.76
CA SER A 190 -11.82 11.07 -5.54
C SER A 190 -12.37 9.70 -5.09
N LEU A 191 -12.80 9.61 -3.82
CA LEU A 191 -13.47 8.49 -3.18
C LEU A 191 -14.97 8.50 -3.55
N GLN A 192 -15.56 9.68 -3.82
CA GLN A 192 -16.88 9.85 -4.43
C GLN A 192 -16.85 9.80 -5.97
N SER A 193 -15.80 10.33 -6.61
CA SER A 193 -15.62 10.36 -8.06
C SER A 193 -14.51 9.42 -8.51
N ARG A 194 -14.95 8.29 -9.07
CA ARG A 194 -14.24 7.48 -10.08
C ARG A 194 -12.86 6.90 -9.74
N SER A 195 -12.11 7.32 -8.71
CA SER A 195 -10.71 6.93 -8.54
C SER A 195 -10.47 5.57 -7.88
N ILE A 196 -11.35 5.11 -6.97
CA ILE A 196 -11.32 3.69 -6.54
C ILE A 196 -11.75 2.78 -7.70
N LEU A 197 -12.69 3.25 -8.53
CA LEU A 197 -12.99 2.62 -9.80
C LEU A 197 -11.78 2.66 -10.74
N THR A 198 -10.94 3.70 -10.73
CA THR A 198 -9.68 3.75 -11.50
C THR A 198 -8.64 2.77 -10.96
N PHE A 199 -8.51 2.61 -9.63
CA PHE A 199 -7.63 1.61 -9.02
C PHE A 199 -8.13 0.18 -9.28
N MET A 200 -9.44 -0.07 -9.15
CA MET A 200 -10.06 -1.36 -9.50
C MET A 200 -10.16 -1.62 -11.01
N THR A 201 -10.20 -0.59 -11.87
CA THR A 201 -10.13 -0.74 -13.34
C THR A 201 -8.69 -0.87 -13.82
N SER A 202 -7.71 -0.29 -13.12
CA SER A 202 -6.29 -0.61 -13.28
C SER A 202 -6.04 -2.09 -12.93
N TRP A 203 -6.66 -2.59 -11.86
CA TRP A 203 -6.69 -4.01 -11.52
C TRP A 203 -7.37 -4.86 -12.60
N ARG A 204 -8.48 -4.39 -13.19
CA ARG A 204 -9.15 -5.05 -14.34
C ARG A 204 -8.27 -5.14 -15.60
N LYS A 205 -7.31 -4.23 -15.79
CA LYS A 205 -6.33 -4.25 -16.89
C LYS A 205 -5.13 -5.17 -16.65
N GLN A 206 -4.89 -5.58 -15.40
CA GLN A 206 -3.79 -6.50 -15.06
C GLN A 206 -4.23 -7.98 -15.04
N LEU A 207 -5.55 -8.25 -15.19
CA LEU A 207 -6.15 -9.59 -15.23
C LEU A 207 -6.68 -9.99 -16.62
N ALA A 208 -6.49 -9.16 -17.63
CA ALA A 208 -6.74 -9.45 -19.05
C ALA A 208 -5.41 -9.52 -19.79
#